data_AF-A0A351DN92-F1
#
_entry.id   AF-A0A351DN92-F1
#
_cell.length_a   1.000
_cell.length_b   1.000
_cell.length_c   1.000
_cell.angle_alpha   90.00
_cell.angle_beta   90.00
_cell.angle_gamma   90.00
#
_symmetry.space_group_name_H-M   'P 1'
#
loop_
_entity.id
_entity.type
_entity.pdbx_description
1 polymer ?
#
loop_
_entity_poly.entity_id
_entity_poly.type
_entity_poly.pdbx_seq_one_letter_code
_entity_poly.pdbx_strand_id
1 'polypeptide(L)' 'EINAVLGHQLDLVIDGGFCGFEGTTVIDLTQELPMVTRQGAGDASAFSELA' A
#
# COMPACT_ATOMS: atom_id res chain seq x y z
N GLU A 1 -0.94 19.56 2.79
CA GLU A 1 -1.13 18.88 4.09
C GLU A 1 0.16 18.26 4.60
N ILE A 2 0.72 17.26 3.89
CA ILE A 2 1.96 16.56 4.28
C ILE A 2 3.11 17.52 4.65
N ASN A 3 3.45 18.47 3.78
CA ASN A 3 4.54 19.42 4.06
C ASN A 3 4.29 20.28 5.31
N ALA A 4 3.04 20.67 5.56
CA ALA A 4 2.69 21.49 6.72
C ALA A 4 2.83 20.73 8.05
N VAL A 5 2.63 19.41 8.02
CA VAL A 5 2.67 18.55 9.22
C VAL A 5 4.07 17.95 9.45
N LEU A 6 4.73 17.51 8.38
CA LEU A 6 5.95 16.69 8.45
C LEU A 6 7.18 17.33 7.80
N GLY A 7 7.06 18.49 7.15
CA GLY A 7 8.16 19.05 6.35
C GLY A 7 9.45 19.34 7.12
N HIS A 8 9.37 19.61 8.43
CA HIS A 8 10.55 19.82 9.28
C HIS A 8 11.22 18.52 9.77
N GLN A 9 10.60 17.37 9.52
CA GLN A 9 11.07 16.04 9.95
C GLN A 9 11.58 15.19 8.78
N LEU A 10 11.46 15.69 7.56
CA LEU A 10 11.82 15.00 6.33
C LEU A 10 12.87 15.84 5.58
N ASP A 11 13.74 15.18 4.80
CA ASP A 11 14.74 15.88 3.99
C ASP A 11 14.11 16.61 2.80
N LEU A 12 13.00 16.09 2.27
CA LEU A 12 12.27 16.63 1.11
C LEU A 12 10.81 16.17 1.10
N VAL A 13 9.92 17.00 0.55
CA VAL A 13 8.54 16.63 0.21
C VAL A 13 8.32 16.88 -1.29
N ILE A 14 7.79 15.88 -1.99
CA ILE A 14 7.41 15.97 -3.41
C ILE A 14 5.88 16.11 -3.48
N ASP A 15 5.40 17.15 -4.16
CA ASP A 15 3.98 17.33 -4.43
C ASP A 15 3.58 16.54 -5.70
N GLY A 16 3.00 15.35 -5.48
CA GLY A 16 2.48 14.47 -6.53
C GLY A 16 0.98 14.64 -6.78
N GLY A 17 0.32 15.65 -6.21
CA GLY A 17 -1.13 15.76 -6.21
C GLY A 17 -1.83 14.72 -5.32
N PHE A 18 -3.10 14.44 -5.61
CA PHE A 18 -3.93 13.54 -4.81
C PHE A 18 -3.75 12.08 -5.22
N CYS A 19 -3.31 11.22 -4.29
CA CYS A 19 -2.99 9.81 -4.55
C CYS A 19 -4.07 8.80 -4.09
N GLY A 20 -5.22 9.27 -3.59
CA GLY A 20 -6.22 8.40 -2.96
C GLY A 20 -5.95 8.12 -1.48
N PHE A 21 -6.92 7.47 -0.82
CA PHE A 21 -6.84 7.11 0.60
C PHE A 21 -6.65 5.62 0.84
N GLU A 22 -6.95 4.79 -0.17
CA GLU A 22 -6.88 3.34 -0.03
C GLU A 22 -5.43 2.88 -0.16
N GLY A 23 -4.96 2.13 0.84
CA GLY A 23 -3.63 1.55 0.84
C GLY A 23 -3.48 0.43 -0.21
N THR A 24 -2.25 -0.05 -0.36
CA THR A 24 -1.97 -1.19 -1.24
C THR A 24 -2.50 -2.50 -0.67
N THR A 25 -2.87 -3.40 -1.58
CA THR A 25 -3.01 -4.83 -1.29
C THR A 25 -1.63 -5.41 -0.97
N VAL A 26 -1.56 -6.21 0.10
CA VAL A 26 -0.32 -6.84 0.57
C VAL A 26 -0.48 -8.34 0.48
N ILE A 27 0.48 -8.97 -0.20
CA ILE A 27 0.55 -10.42 -0.42
C ILE A 27 1.86 -10.92 0.18
N ASP A 28 1.77 -11.87 1.10
CA ASP A 28 2.93 -12.62 1.60
C ASP A 28 3.26 -13.74 0.60
N LEU A 29 4.47 -13.67 0.04
CA LEU A 29 5.02 -14.65 -0.91
C LEU A 29 6.15 -15.50 -0.28
N THR A 30 6.32 -15.45 1.04
CA THR A 30 7.35 -16.22 1.76
C THR A 30 6.91 -17.64 2.11
N GLN A 31 5.60 -17.90 2.06
CA GLN A 31 5.00 -19.21 2.29
C GLN A 31 4.99 -20.05 1.00
N GLU A 32 4.64 -21.32 1.12
CA GLU A 32 4.48 -22.21 -0.03
C GLU A 32 3.36 -21.75 -0.98
N LEU A 33 2.29 -21.18 -0.44
CA LEU A 33 1.19 -20.57 -1.19
C LEU A 33 1.09 -19.07 -0.87
N PRO A 34 0.87 -18.19 -1.87
CA PRO A 34 0.63 -16.78 -1.65
C PRO A 34 -0.53 -16.52 -0.67
N MET A 35 -0.31 -15.65 0.31
CA MET A 35 -1.34 -15.29 1.29
C MET A 35 -1.67 -13.79 1.21
N VAL A 36 -2.95 -13.45 1.04
CA VAL A 36 -3.40 -12.06 1.12
C VAL A 36 -3.44 -11.62 2.59
N THR A 37 -2.47 -10.83 3.03
CA THR A 37 -2.40 -10.35 4.42
C THR A 37 -3.20 -9.07 4.64
N ARG A 38 -3.46 -8.33 3.56
CA ARG A 38 -4.33 -7.13 3.56
C ARG A 38 -4.91 -6.88 2.17
N GLN A 39 -6.23 -6.74 2.08
CA GLN A 39 -6.88 -6.21 0.88
C GLN A 39 -6.82 -4.68 0.87
N GLY A 40 -6.46 -4.10 -0.28
CA GLY A 40 -6.51 -2.66 -0.54
C GLY A 40 -6.90 -2.40 -2.00
N ALA A 41 -6.35 -1.33 -2.59
CA ALA A 41 -6.75 -0.89 -3.94
C ALA A 41 -6.38 -1.87 -5.08
N GLY A 42 -5.48 -2.82 -4.83
CA GLY A 42 -5.07 -3.80 -5.83
C GLY A 42 -6.01 -5.01 -5.87
N ASP A 43 -6.47 -5.40 -7.05
CA ASP A 43 -7.24 -6.64 -7.20
C ASP A 43 -6.40 -7.86 -6.82
N ALA A 44 -6.91 -8.63 -5.85
CA ALA A 44 -6.26 -9.84 -5.33
C ALA A 44 -6.95 -11.13 -5.78
N SER A 45 -7.91 -11.06 -6.71
CA SER A 45 -8.69 -12.21 -7.19
C SER A 45 -7.83 -13.39 -7.65
N ALA A 46 -6.64 -13.11 -8.20
CA ALA A 46 -5.67 -14.13 -8.61
C ALA A 46 -5.08 -14.96 -7.45
N PHE A 47 -5.25 -14.51 -6.21
CA PHE A 47 -4.65 -15.10 -5.00
C PHE A 47 -5.69 -15.56 -3.97
N SER A 48 -6.98 -15.25 -4.17
CA SER A 48 -8.04 -15.51 -3.18
C SER A 48 -8.53 -16.97 -3.13
N GLU A 49 -8.23 -17.78 -4.14
CA GLU A 49 -8.68 -19.19 -4.23
C GLU A 49 -7.60 -20.21 -3.80
N LEU A 50 -6.42 -19.74 -3.38
CA LEU A 50 -5.31 -20.60 -2.92
C LEU A 50 -5.36 -20.92 -1.41
N ALA A 51 -6.49 -20.64 -0.77
CA ALA A 51 -6.71 -20.81 0.67
C ALA A 51 -7.14 -22.24 1.05
#